data_AF-A0A2U0H9F6-F1
#
_entry.id   AF-A0A2U0H9F6-F1
#
_cell.length_a   1.000
_cell.length_b   1.000
_cell.length_c   1.000
_cell.angle_alpha   90.00
_cell.angle_beta   90.00
_cell.angle_gamma   90.00
#
_symmetry.space_group_name_H-M   'P 1'
#
loop_
_entity.id
_entity.type
_entity.pdbx_description
1 polymer ?
#
loop_
_entity_poly.entity_id
_entity_poly.type
_entity_poly.pdbx_seq_one_letter_code
_entity_poly.pdbx_strand_id
1 'polypeptide(L)'
;MPQFAWQAGHIVAVADHMLERLNTPWHIDEVGTTESELWAAQLREGLDVFARICWCLRFGHTFAAVALTRRFIERWTYNLAFSTDVAQDAKERDQDYVERVWSAYAARVDPRRVASDWSALSELLHGRAATLGANPLSRITLAAPVDPRRAVHDFVVRACEAPFFQVCASVNTVAAEHGVMTPETHALLLARPADFPSEPFPKSMDPEAFLSVFHEPLTVEFVRSEGADVALSWGETYRSIIRARAERPLALTQFHSWMSLEERWVRTIEVARYAFELEEEILGSDFDPGRLRTRVLWYQVITEVTELAAGEVDDAEHANALRTAAAALESAWILWLQDVDDSLTCMRGVLEAVAKARTYRLKPRLAEKLTLRGRGASPHRWLDAAGWGRLSAFARSLGEFAHIQERSRHSGSRELLTSIQENAPVETAALTGRGSALERVAMLLGTEIAATLETLDPEVASACQTVVLGETSTETEASLAEWLDRVFRHRDHNFGDADYSTAEVYERWLQKRSTVQDGGEAPRPSKK
;
A
#
# COMPACT_ATOMS: atom_id res chain seq x y z
N MET A 1 -6.17 16.80 2.74
CA MET A 1 -4.73 16.43 2.77
C MET A 1 -3.95 17.44 3.63
N PRO A 2 -3.05 17.00 4.53
CA PRO A 2 -2.25 17.89 5.38
C PRO A 2 -1.32 18.83 4.59
N GLN A 3 -1.00 20.00 5.15
CA GLN A 3 -0.16 21.03 4.49
C GLN A 3 1.21 20.50 4.07
N PHE A 4 1.84 19.68 4.90
CA PHE A 4 3.14 19.07 4.62
C PHE A 4 3.16 18.34 3.28
N ALA A 5 2.11 17.57 2.97
CA ALA A 5 2.07 16.78 1.74
C ALA A 5 2.09 17.67 0.49
N TRP A 6 1.36 18.79 0.52
CA TRP A 6 1.38 19.76 -0.59
C TRP A 6 2.75 20.41 -0.78
N GLN A 7 3.42 20.75 0.32
CA GLN A 7 4.75 21.36 0.29
C GLN A 7 5.83 20.35 -0.14
N ALA A 8 5.69 19.08 0.24
CA ALA A 8 6.60 18.01 -0.16
C ALA A 8 6.63 17.81 -1.68
N GLY A 9 5.53 18.13 -2.39
CA GLY A 9 5.49 18.13 -3.85
C GLY A 9 6.59 18.97 -4.52
N HIS A 10 7.03 20.07 -3.90
CA HIS A 10 8.17 20.83 -4.42
C HIS A 10 9.46 20.02 -4.41
N ILE A 11 9.70 19.28 -3.33
CA ILE A 11 10.88 18.42 -3.18
C ILE A 11 10.79 17.23 -4.14
N VAL A 12 9.60 16.65 -4.30
CA VAL A 12 9.34 15.59 -5.29
C VAL A 12 9.68 16.07 -6.70
N ALA A 13 9.26 17.27 -7.09
CA ALA A 13 9.60 17.82 -8.40
C ALA A 13 11.12 18.05 -8.60
N VAL A 14 11.84 18.42 -7.53
CA VAL A 14 13.31 18.52 -7.58
C VAL A 14 13.92 17.13 -7.78
N ALA A 15 13.40 16.12 -7.08
CA ALA A 15 13.86 14.74 -7.20
C ALA A 15 13.59 14.18 -8.60
N ASP A 16 12.41 14.43 -9.18
CA ASP A 16 12.07 14.05 -10.55
C ASP A 16 13.02 14.69 -11.56
N HIS A 17 13.34 15.97 -11.38
CA HIS A 17 14.32 16.65 -12.21
C HIS A 17 15.73 16.03 -12.10
N MET A 18 16.17 15.58 -10.91
CA MET A 18 17.44 14.86 -10.76
C MET A 18 17.40 13.46 -11.38
N LEU A 19 16.33 12.71 -11.18
CA LEU A 19 16.15 11.37 -11.74
C LEU A 19 16.10 11.41 -13.27
N GLU A 20 15.48 12.44 -13.86
CA GLU A 20 15.52 12.67 -15.32
C GLU A 20 16.94 12.90 -15.82
N ARG A 21 17.77 13.68 -15.10
CA ARG A 21 19.18 13.90 -15.45
C ARG A 21 20.04 12.65 -15.33
N LEU A 22 19.59 11.68 -14.54
CA LEU A 22 20.18 10.35 -14.42
C LEU A 22 19.66 9.39 -15.51
N ASN A 23 18.83 9.86 -16.45
CA ASN A 23 18.11 9.04 -17.43
C ASN A 23 17.28 7.92 -16.78
N THR A 24 16.74 8.17 -15.59
CA THR A 24 15.89 7.21 -14.89
C THR A 24 14.51 7.18 -15.56
N PRO A 25 14.04 6.02 -16.02
CA PRO A 25 12.72 5.92 -16.66
C PRO A 25 11.60 6.32 -15.71
N TRP A 26 10.44 6.62 -16.29
CA TRP A 26 9.25 6.99 -15.53
C TRP A 26 8.46 5.75 -15.09
N HIS A 27 8.61 4.65 -15.82
CA HIS A 27 7.98 3.37 -15.49
C HIS A 27 9.02 2.31 -15.12
N ILE A 28 8.64 1.41 -14.22
CA ILE A 28 9.54 0.37 -13.68
C ILE A 28 9.83 -0.74 -14.71
N ASP A 29 8.91 -0.96 -15.64
CA ASP A 29 9.01 -1.92 -16.75
C ASP A 29 9.89 -1.43 -17.90
N GLU A 30 10.20 -0.12 -17.94
CA GLU A 30 11.16 0.48 -18.89
C GLU A 30 12.62 0.36 -18.40
N VAL A 31 12.84 -0.14 -17.19
CA VAL A 31 14.15 -0.17 -16.55
C VAL A 31 15.06 -1.17 -17.27
N GLY A 32 16.29 -0.73 -17.52
CA GLY A 32 17.34 -1.58 -18.06
C GLY A 32 17.76 -2.69 -17.10
N THR A 33 18.79 -3.44 -17.48
CA THR A 33 19.23 -4.62 -16.71
C THR A 33 20.34 -4.31 -15.70
N THR A 34 20.81 -3.06 -15.62
CA THR A 34 21.91 -2.71 -14.73
C THR A 34 21.42 -2.41 -13.30
N GLU A 35 22.25 -2.72 -12.31
CA GLU A 35 21.93 -2.45 -10.89
C GLU A 35 21.75 -0.94 -10.62
N SER A 36 22.47 -0.09 -11.34
CA SER A 36 22.38 1.37 -11.18
C SER A 36 21.06 1.92 -11.72
N GLU A 37 20.63 1.46 -12.89
CA GLU A 37 19.32 1.84 -13.46
C GLU A 37 18.18 1.35 -12.56
N LEU A 38 18.28 0.09 -12.09
CA LEU A 38 17.31 -0.46 -11.15
C LEU A 38 17.25 0.35 -9.87
N TRP A 39 18.39 0.70 -9.28
CA TRP A 39 18.42 1.49 -8.06
C TRP A 39 17.77 2.86 -8.26
N ALA A 40 18.09 3.58 -9.33
CA ALA A 40 17.48 4.88 -9.60
C ALA A 40 15.96 4.78 -9.79
N ALA A 41 15.48 3.72 -10.45
CA ALA A 41 14.05 3.45 -10.59
C ALA A 41 13.38 3.13 -9.24
N GLN A 42 14.06 2.41 -8.35
CA GLN A 42 13.60 2.16 -6.97
C GLN A 42 13.49 3.46 -6.15
N LEU A 43 14.34 4.47 -6.42
CA LEU A 43 14.20 5.79 -5.81
C LEU A 43 12.93 6.50 -6.29
N ARG A 44 12.62 6.41 -7.59
CA ARG A 44 11.36 6.95 -8.15
C ARG A 44 10.16 6.26 -7.51
N GLU A 45 10.19 4.93 -7.43
CA GLU A 45 9.15 4.13 -6.77
C GLU A 45 8.94 4.55 -5.30
N GLY A 46 10.01 4.93 -4.58
CA GLY A 46 9.91 5.50 -3.25
C GLY A 46 9.10 6.79 -3.17
N LEU A 47 9.25 7.68 -4.17
CA LEU A 47 8.43 8.89 -4.30
C LEU A 47 6.98 8.55 -4.67
N ASP A 48 6.78 7.49 -5.44
CA ASP A 48 5.45 7.03 -5.87
C ASP A 48 4.64 6.48 -4.68
N VAL A 49 5.30 5.72 -3.79
CA VAL A 49 4.70 5.28 -2.52
C VAL A 49 4.28 6.48 -1.66
N PHE A 50 5.12 7.52 -1.57
CA PHE A 50 4.77 8.73 -0.83
C PHE A 50 3.55 9.45 -1.42
N ALA A 51 3.48 9.63 -2.74
CA ALA A 51 2.31 10.24 -3.38
C ALA A 51 1.06 9.38 -3.23
N ARG A 52 1.18 8.04 -3.30
CA ARG A 52 0.05 7.13 -3.05
C ARG A 52 -0.47 7.26 -1.63
N ILE A 53 0.40 7.38 -0.62
CA ILE A 53 0.00 7.67 0.76
C ILE A 53 -0.80 8.98 0.81
N CYS A 54 -0.30 10.04 0.16
CA CYS A 54 -0.97 11.34 0.09
C CYS A 54 -2.34 11.26 -0.58
N TRP A 55 -2.44 10.50 -1.69
CA TRP A 55 -3.68 10.23 -2.41
C TRP A 55 -4.69 9.47 -1.53
N CYS A 56 -4.27 8.40 -0.84
CA CYS A 56 -5.11 7.65 0.08
C CYS A 56 -5.66 8.54 1.20
N LEU A 57 -4.82 9.41 1.78
CA LEU A 57 -5.28 10.37 2.80
C LEU A 57 -6.23 11.43 2.24
N ARG A 58 -5.99 11.89 1.01
CA ARG A 58 -6.86 12.86 0.35
C ARG A 58 -8.27 12.32 0.14
N PHE A 59 -8.41 11.04 -0.20
CA PHE A 59 -9.71 10.43 -0.51
C PHE A 59 -10.33 9.63 0.63
N GLY A 60 -9.67 9.58 1.79
CA GLY A 60 -10.24 8.96 2.99
C GLY A 60 -9.90 7.48 3.17
N HIS A 61 -9.10 6.88 2.28
CA HIS A 61 -8.57 5.52 2.36
C HIS A 61 -7.49 5.40 3.44
N THR A 62 -7.89 5.69 4.68
CA THR A 62 -7.00 5.87 5.83
C THR A 62 -6.30 4.56 6.18
N PHE A 63 -6.99 3.41 6.05
CA PHE A 63 -6.37 2.10 6.29
C PHE A 63 -5.23 1.83 5.30
N ALA A 64 -5.44 2.05 3.99
CA ALA A 64 -4.38 1.99 2.99
C ALA A 64 -3.20 2.92 3.34
N ALA A 65 -3.48 4.19 3.70
CA ALA A 65 -2.42 5.15 4.03
C ALA A 65 -1.57 4.72 5.23
N VAL A 66 -2.20 4.14 6.27
CA VAL A 66 -1.51 3.58 7.44
C VAL A 66 -0.65 2.38 7.02
N ALA A 67 -1.21 1.46 6.23
CA ALA A 67 -0.51 0.26 5.76
C ALA A 67 0.71 0.60 4.90
N LEU A 68 0.52 1.48 3.92
CA LEU A 68 1.57 1.98 3.03
C LEU A 68 2.66 2.71 3.82
N THR A 69 2.30 3.61 4.74
CA THR A 69 3.29 4.33 5.55
C THR A 69 4.13 3.39 6.40
N ARG A 70 3.52 2.37 7.00
CA ARG A 70 4.26 1.37 7.77
C ARG A 70 5.28 0.65 6.90
N ARG A 71 4.86 0.12 5.75
CA ARG A 71 5.75 -0.58 4.80
C ARG A 71 6.83 0.34 4.24
N PHE A 72 6.51 1.62 4.04
CA PHE A 72 7.46 2.63 3.60
C PHE A 72 8.57 2.84 4.63
N ILE A 73 8.24 2.95 5.92
CA ILE A 73 9.23 2.98 7.00
C ILE A 73 10.07 1.69 7.00
N GLU A 74 9.45 0.52 6.90
CA GLU A 74 10.17 -0.76 6.89
C GLU A 74 11.18 -0.85 5.74
N ARG A 75 10.74 -0.60 4.49
CA ARG A 75 11.60 -0.60 3.30
C ARG A 75 12.82 0.29 3.47
N TRP A 76 12.61 1.53 3.89
CA TRP A 76 13.70 2.50 4.01
C TRP A 76 14.54 2.31 5.27
N THR A 77 14.02 1.61 6.29
CA THR A 77 14.84 1.09 7.39
C THR A 77 15.83 0.06 6.86
N TYR A 78 15.39 -0.94 6.07
CA TYR A 78 16.33 -1.92 5.50
C TYR A 78 17.34 -1.30 4.53
N ASN A 79 16.91 -0.34 3.71
CA ASN A 79 17.83 0.41 2.86
C ASN A 79 18.89 1.17 3.67
N LEU A 80 18.46 1.89 4.72
CA LEU A 80 19.37 2.62 5.59
C LEU A 80 20.31 1.67 6.34
N ALA A 81 19.79 0.55 6.85
CA ALA A 81 20.58 -0.49 7.51
C ALA A 81 21.68 -1.05 6.59
N PHE A 82 21.34 -1.35 5.34
CA PHE A 82 22.30 -1.82 4.34
C PHE A 82 23.38 -0.77 4.04
N SER A 83 22.98 0.49 3.81
CA SER A 83 23.93 1.57 3.48
C SER A 83 24.84 1.99 4.66
N THR A 84 24.46 1.65 5.89
CA THR A 84 25.21 2.01 7.11
C THR A 84 25.83 0.79 7.80
N ASP A 85 25.76 -0.39 7.17
CA ASP A 85 26.29 -1.66 7.68
C ASP A 85 25.76 -2.04 9.07
N VAL A 86 24.46 -1.80 9.29
CA VAL A 86 23.77 -2.07 10.56
C VAL A 86 22.98 -3.37 10.44
N ALA A 87 23.56 -4.49 10.89
CA ALA A 87 22.86 -5.77 10.95
C ALA A 87 21.85 -5.83 12.10
N GLN A 88 20.75 -6.56 11.92
CA GLN A 88 19.78 -6.85 12.99
C GLN A 88 20.31 -7.97 13.91
N ASP A 89 20.24 -7.79 15.23
CA ASP A 89 20.53 -8.87 16.18
C ASP A 89 19.31 -9.79 16.30
N ALA A 90 19.52 -11.11 16.24
CA ALA A 90 18.47 -12.13 16.32
C ALA A 90 17.57 -12.03 17.57
N LYS A 91 18.03 -11.40 18.65
CA LYS A 91 17.27 -11.21 19.90
C LYS A 91 16.72 -9.78 20.06
N GLU A 92 17.03 -8.88 19.15
CA GLU A 92 16.60 -7.49 19.21
C GLU A 92 15.11 -7.38 18.86
N ARG A 93 14.40 -6.51 19.58
CA ARG A 93 13.00 -6.21 19.23
C ARG A 93 13.00 -5.33 17.99
N ASP A 94 12.07 -5.55 17.07
CA ASP A 94 11.95 -4.77 15.83
C ASP A 94 11.95 -3.25 16.08
N GLN A 95 11.29 -2.78 17.15
CA GLN A 95 11.27 -1.36 17.49
C GLN A 95 12.67 -0.83 17.89
N ASP A 96 13.44 -1.63 18.64
CA ASP A 96 14.80 -1.25 19.04
C ASP A 96 15.74 -1.25 17.82
N TYR A 97 15.54 -2.22 16.91
CA TYR A 97 16.25 -2.28 15.63
C TYR A 97 15.99 -1.05 14.77
N VAL A 98 14.71 -0.66 14.61
CA VAL A 98 14.32 0.56 13.89
C VAL A 98 14.98 1.79 14.53
N GLU A 99 14.89 1.97 15.85
CA GLU A 99 15.54 3.11 16.54
C GLU A 99 17.06 3.15 16.28
N ARG A 100 17.72 2.00 16.34
CA ARG A 100 19.17 1.89 16.12
C ARG A 100 19.58 2.22 14.68
N VAL A 101 18.87 1.69 13.68
CA VAL A 101 19.14 1.98 12.27
C VAL A 101 18.98 3.48 11.98
N TRP A 102 17.86 4.07 12.41
CA TRP A 102 17.60 5.49 12.18
C TRP A 102 18.51 6.42 13.00
N SER A 103 19.23 5.91 14.00
CA SER A 103 20.25 6.67 14.73
C SER A 103 21.44 7.06 13.84
N ALA A 104 21.70 6.31 12.76
CA ALA A 104 22.66 6.71 11.73
C ALA A 104 22.23 8.00 10.98
N TYR A 105 20.94 8.36 11.07
CA TYR A 105 20.33 9.52 10.43
C TYR A 105 19.82 10.58 11.43
N ALA A 106 20.32 10.54 12.67
CA ALA A 106 19.86 11.38 13.78
C ALA A 106 19.99 12.91 13.55
N ALA A 107 20.82 13.34 12.60
CA ALA A 107 20.93 14.75 12.21
C ALA A 107 19.68 15.28 11.47
N ARG A 108 18.85 14.38 10.95
CA ARG A 108 17.71 14.69 10.06
C ARG A 108 16.38 14.32 10.70
N VAL A 109 16.35 13.22 11.45
CA VAL A 109 15.14 12.67 12.06
C VAL A 109 15.40 12.33 13.53
N ASP A 110 14.36 12.33 14.35
CA ASP A 110 14.41 11.75 15.69
C ASP A 110 14.22 10.22 15.59
N PRO A 111 15.25 9.39 15.87
CA PRO A 111 15.17 7.95 15.69
C PRO A 111 14.12 7.28 16.58
N ARG A 112 13.98 7.77 17.82
CA ARG A 112 12.97 7.28 18.77
C ARG A 112 11.58 7.52 18.25
N ARG A 113 11.38 8.68 17.62
CA ARG A 113 10.11 9.04 16.99
C ARG A 113 9.77 8.05 15.88
N VAL A 114 10.71 7.75 14.97
CA VAL A 114 10.46 6.80 13.87
C VAL A 114 10.07 5.42 14.38
N ALA A 115 10.79 4.90 15.38
CA ALA A 115 10.47 3.62 16.00
C ALA A 115 9.11 3.62 16.70
N SER A 116 8.77 4.71 17.40
CA SER A 116 7.46 4.86 18.05
C SER A 116 6.31 4.99 17.03
N ASP A 117 6.51 5.72 15.93
CA ASP A 117 5.54 5.92 14.86
C ASP A 117 5.30 4.59 14.13
N TRP A 118 6.36 3.82 13.81
CA TRP A 118 6.25 2.46 13.27
C TRP A 118 5.39 1.55 14.16
N SER A 119 5.66 1.56 15.48
CA SER A 119 4.89 0.78 16.43
C SER A 119 3.42 1.23 16.51
N ALA A 120 3.18 2.54 16.51
CA ALA A 120 1.83 3.11 16.57
C ALA A 120 1.01 2.81 15.29
N LEU A 121 1.62 2.85 14.11
CA LEU A 121 0.98 2.41 12.85
C LEU A 121 0.53 0.95 12.95
N SER A 122 1.33 0.08 13.57
CA SER A 122 0.91 -1.30 13.82
C SER A 122 -0.33 -1.38 14.71
N GLU A 123 -0.43 -0.56 15.75
CA GLU A 123 -1.60 -0.55 16.64
C GLU A 123 -2.87 -0.06 15.91
N LEU A 124 -2.73 0.90 14.99
CA LEU A 124 -3.82 1.38 14.14
C LEU A 124 -4.33 0.29 13.19
N LEU A 125 -3.43 -0.45 12.52
CA LEU A 125 -3.82 -1.53 11.60
C LEU A 125 -4.58 -2.67 12.28
N HIS A 126 -4.32 -2.89 13.57
CA HIS A 126 -5.04 -3.90 14.37
C HIS A 126 -6.26 -3.32 15.11
N GLY A 127 -6.63 -2.06 14.86
CA GLY A 127 -7.77 -1.40 15.49
C GLY A 127 -7.66 -1.23 17.00
N ARG A 128 -6.42 -1.14 17.55
CA ARG A 128 -6.16 -1.04 19.00
C ARG A 128 -5.93 0.39 19.51
N ALA A 129 -5.50 1.31 18.64
CA ALA A 129 -5.15 2.69 19.05
C ALA A 129 -6.19 3.75 18.69
N ALA A 130 -6.93 3.56 17.59
CA ALA A 130 -8.01 4.44 17.18
C ALA A 130 -8.96 3.71 16.23
N THR A 131 -10.21 4.17 16.15
CA THR A 131 -11.19 3.70 15.17
C THR A 131 -10.95 4.37 13.82
N LEU A 132 -10.57 3.58 12.81
CA LEU A 132 -10.27 4.09 11.47
C LEU A 132 -11.52 4.34 10.61
N GLY A 133 -12.74 4.03 11.09
CA GLY A 133 -14.01 4.16 10.35
C GLY A 133 -15.13 4.92 11.07
N ALA A 134 -14.84 5.91 11.93
CA ALA A 134 -15.84 6.43 12.88
C ALA A 134 -16.98 7.35 12.33
N ASN A 135 -17.34 7.33 11.04
CA ASN A 135 -18.48 8.12 10.53
C ASN A 135 -19.07 7.51 9.24
N PRO A 136 -20.41 7.49 9.06
CA PRO A 136 -21.15 6.66 8.10
C PRO A 136 -21.08 7.13 6.63
N LEU A 137 -20.07 7.95 6.31
CA LEU A 137 -19.71 8.29 4.94
C LEU A 137 -18.19 8.15 4.88
N SER A 138 -17.76 7.04 4.28
CA SER A 138 -16.42 6.62 3.88
C SER A 138 -15.64 7.69 3.08
N ARG A 139 -16.30 8.78 2.67
CA ARG A 139 -15.73 9.87 1.87
C ARG A 139 -15.54 11.12 2.72
N ILE A 140 -14.40 11.79 2.55
CA ILE A 140 -14.21 13.15 3.08
C ILE A 140 -15.19 14.06 2.36
N THR A 141 -16.32 14.39 3.00
CA THR A 141 -17.12 15.52 2.56
C THR A 141 -16.30 16.78 2.84
N LEU A 142 -15.98 17.58 1.81
CA LEU A 142 -15.16 18.80 1.93
C LEU A 142 -15.73 19.85 2.91
N ALA A 143 -16.96 19.64 3.39
CA ALA A 143 -17.65 20.47 4.38
C ALA A 143 -17.66 19.90 5.82
N ALA A 144 -17.01 18.76 6.10
CA ALA A 144 -17.05 18.14 7.43
C ALA A 144 -16.21 18.92 8.47
N PRO A 145 -16.70 19.09 9.73
CA PRO A 145 -15.94 19.74 10.80
C PRO A 145 -14.66 18.96 11.14
N VAL A 146 -13.68 19.65 11.76
CA VAL A 146 -12.34 19.12 12.07
C VAL A 146 -12.43 17.85 12.92
N ASP A 147 -12.34 16.72 12.24
CA ASP A 147 -12.62 15.35 12.67
C ASP A 147 -11.38 14.69 13.34
N PRO A 148 -11.52 13.79 14.34
CA PRO A 148 -10.49 12.81 14.74
C PRO A 148 -9.68 12.20 13.58
N ARG A 149 -10.27 12.03 12.39
CA ARG A 149 -9.58 11.65 11.14
C ARG A 149 -8.40 12.55 10.81
N ARG A 150 -8.51 13.87 11.04
CA ARG A 150 -7.40 14.81 10.82
C ARG A 150 -6.20 14.49 11.69
N ALA A 151 -6.39 14.08 12.95
CA ALA A 151 -5.29 13.70 13.82
C ALA A 151 -4.57 12.44 13.33
N VAL A 152 -5.32 11.45 12.82
CA VAL A 152 -4.74 10.26 12.19
C VAL A 152 -4.03 10.62 10.89
N HIS A 153 -4.61 11.49 10.06
CA HIS A 153 -3.99 11.93 8.80
C HIS A 153 -2.70 12.71 9.05
N ASP A 154 -2.72 13.66 9.99
CA ASP A 154 -1.54 14.42 10.41
C ASP A 154 -0.47 13.48 11.01
N PHE A 155 -0.88 12.46 11.77
CA PHE A 155 0.00 11.40 12.27
C PHE A 155 0.66 10.61 11.14
N VAL A 156 -0.13 10.12 10.17
CA VAL A 156 0.37 9.30 9.05
C VAL A 156 1.33 10.11 8.19
N VAL A 157 1.01 11.37 7.87
CA VAL A 157 1.91 12.26 7.12
C VAL A 157 3.19 12.52 7.88
N ARG A 158 3.12 12.78 9.19
CA ARG A 158 4.32 12.94 10.01
C ARG A 158 5.18 11.67 10.02
N ALA A 159 4.56 10.50 10.13
CA ALA A 159 5.27 9.23 10.16
C ALA A 159 5.98 8.92 8.82
N CYS A 160 5.46 9.38 7.69
CA CYS A 160 6.11 9.20 6.39
C CYS A 160 7.22 10.22 6.09
N GLU A 161 7.43 11.25 6.93
CA GLU A 161 8.51 12.25 6.76
C GLU A 161 9.90 11.62 6.68
N ALA A 162 10.21 10.72 7.62
CA ALA A 162 11.53 10.11 7.73
C ALA A 162 11.90 9.27 6.49
N PRO A 163 11.09 8.28 6.06
CA PRO A 163 11.37 7.54 4.83
C PRO A 163 11.36 8.44 3.59
N PHE A 164 10.49 9.46 3.52
CA PHE A 164 10.49 10.42 2.41
C PHE A 164 11.84 11.16 2.29
N PHE A 165 12.36 11.71 3.40
CA PHE A 165 13.66 12.38 3.39
C PHE A 165 14.82 11.42 3.10
N GLN A 166 14.71 10.15 3.49
CA GLN A 166 15.70 9.14 3.13
C GLN A 166 15.72 8.89 1.62
N VAL A 167 14.55 8.85 0.96
CA VAL A 167 14.47 8.77 -0.51
C VAL A 167 15.17 9.97 -1.14
N CYS A 168 14.82 11.18 -0.71
CA CYS A 168 15.40 12.41 -1.25
C CYS A 168 16.92 12.50 -1.04
N ALA A 169 17.43 12.04 0.10
CA ALA A 169 18.86 11.96 0.36
C ALA A 169 19.57 10.89 -0.49
N SER A 170 18.89 9.80 -0.79
CA SER A 170 19.40 8.77 -1.70
C SER A 170 19.46 9.30 -3.13
N VAL A 171 18.43 10.02 -3.59
CA VAL A 171 18.46 10.75 -4.88
C VAL A 171 19.62 11.75 -4.90
N ASN A 172 19.82 12.49 -3.81
CA ASN A 172 20.92 13.44 -3.68
C ASN A 172 22.28 12.76 -3.85
N THR A 173 22.47 11.62 -3.18
CA THR A 173 23.72 10.84 -3.21
C THR A 173 24.01 10.33 -4.62
N VAL A 174 23.05 9.66 -5.26
CA VAL A 174 23.23 9.12 -6.63
C VAL A 174 23.50 10.23 -7.63
N ALA A 175 22.79 11.36 -7.54
CA ALA A 175 23.02 12.51 -8.42
C ALA A 175 24.39 13.17 -8.20
N ALA A 176 24.93 13.16 -6.97
CA ALA A 176 26.28 13.63 -6.69
C ALA A 176 27.35 12.69 -7.24
N GLU A 177 27.17 11.37 -7.11
CA GLU A 177 28.08 10.35 -7.65
C GLU A 177 28.19 10.42 -9.18
N HIS A 178 27.10 10.77 -9.86
CA HIS A 178 27.07 10.95 -11.31
C HIS A 178 27.48 12.35 -11.77
N GLY A 179 27.87 13.23 -10.85
CA GLY A 179 28.32 14.59 -11.18
C GLY A 179 27.23 15.51 -11.74
N VAL A 180 25.95 15.16 -11.56
CA VAL A 180 24.81 15.97 -12.02
C VAL A 180 24.27 16.90 -10.92
N MET A 181 24.70 16.74 -9.67
CA MET A 181 24.28 17.59 -8.56
C MET A 181 24.76 19.05 -8.69
N THR A 182 23.89 20.00 -8.36
CA THR A 182 24.26 21.43 -8.20
C THR A 182 24.06 21.87 -6.74
N PRO A 183 24.73 22.93 -6.26
CA PRO A 183 24.52 23.44 -4.89
C PRO A 183 23.05 23.79 -4.60
N GLU A 184 22.35 24.33 -5.60
CA GLU A 184 20.93 24.67 -5.50
C GLU A 184 20.04 23.42 -5.36
N THR A 185 20.21 22.43 -6.23
CA THR A 185 19.41 21.19 -6.19
C THR A 185 19.72 20.36 -4.95
N HIS A 186 20.97 20.38 -4.48
CA HIS A 186 21.37 19.79 -3.21
C HIS A 186 20.63 20.44 -2.03
N ALA A 187 20.59 21.76 -1.98
CA ALA A 187 19.88 22.49 -0.92
C ALA A 187 18.38 22.22 -0.94
N LEU A 188 17.76 22.18 -2.13
CA LEU A 188 16.31 21.96 -2.29
C LEU A 188 15.88 20.53 -1.92
N LEU A 189 16.64 19.50 -2.30
CA LEU A 189 16.35 18.10 -1.91
C LEU A 189 16.42 17.87 -0.40
N LEU A 190 17.18 18.70 0.29
CA LEU A 190 17.47 18.59 1.72
C LEU A 190 16.74 19.65 2.55
N ALA A 191 15.92 20.49 1.91
CA ALA A 191 15.10 21.50 2.55
C ALA A 191 13.94 20.86 3.34
N ARG A 192 13.39 21.60 4.29
CA ARG A 192 12.18 21.17 5.00
C ARG A 192 10.96 21.62 4.17
N PRO A 193 9.87 20.83 4.10
CA PRO A 193 8.64 21.26 3.43
C PRO A 193 8.10 22.60 3.92
N ALA A 194 8.29 22.92 5.20
CA ALA A 194 7.93 24.23 5.77
C ALA A 194 8.65 25.43 5.11
N ASP A 195 9.78 25.20 4.42
CA ASP A 195 10.54 26.22 3.70
C ASP A 195 9.88 26.59 2.35
N PHE A 196 8.90 25.82 1.89
CA PHE A 196 8.18 26.05 0.64
C PHE A 196 6.84 26.76 0.85
N PRO A 197 6.36 27.53 -0.15
CA PRO A 197 5.07 28.20 -0.07
C PRO A 197 3.94 27.25 0.31
N SER A 198 3.06 27.69 1.21
CA SER A 198 1.93 26.89 1.70
C SER A 198 0.70 26.94 0.80
N GLU A 199 0.69 27.77 -0.26
CA GLU A 199 -0.46 27.89 -1.16
C GLU A 199 -0.62 26.59 -1.97
N PRO A 200 -1.66 25.78 -1.71
CA PRO A 200 -1.74 24.42 -2.23
C PRO A 200 -2.23 24.36 -3.68
N PHE A 201 -2.81 25.46 -4.20
CA PHE A 201 -3.43 25.49 -5.52
C PHE A 201 -3.12 26.77 -6.29
N PRO A 202 -3.04 26.70 -7.64
CA PRO A 202 -3.16 27.89 -8.46
C PRO A 202 -4.49 28.59 -8.13
N LYS A 203 -4.45 29.89 -7.82
CA LYS A 203 -5.64 30.70 -7.45
C LYS A 203 -6.77 30.69 -8.50
N SER A 204 -6.48 30.21 -9.71
CA SER A 204 -7.37 30.17 -10.86
C SER A 204 -8.15 28.86 -11.04
N MET A 205 -7.90 27.83 -10.24
CA MET A 205 -8.61 26.55 -10.33
C MET A 205 -9.73 26.46 -9.29
N ASP A 206 -10.92 26.03 -9.71
CA ASP A 206 -11.99 25.64 -8.80
C ASP A 206 -11.54 24.41 -7.99
N PRO A 207 -11.37 24.54 -6.66
CA PRO A 207 -10.92 23.44 -5.83
C PRO A 207 -11.84 22.22 -5.90
N GLU A 208 -13.15 22.39 -6.09
CA GLU A 208 -14.08 21.26 -6.09
C GLU A 208 -13.97 20.44 -7.39
N ALA A 209 -13.97 21.11 -8.54
CA ALA A 209 -13.69 20.47 -9.83
C ALA A 209 -12.30 19.86 -9.91
N PHE A 210 -11.31 20.48 -9.26
CA PHE A 210 -9.95 19.94 -9.18
C PHE A 210 -9.84 18.72 -8.24
N LEU A 211 -10.58 18.76 -7.12
CA LEU A 211 -10.49 17.71 -6.11
C LEU A 211 -11.13 16.40 -6.55
N SER A 212 -12.17 16.47 -7.39
CA SER A 212 -12.94 15.32 -7.88
C SER A 212 -12.26 14.52 -9.00
N VAL A 213 -11.37 15.12 -9.80
CA VAL A 213 -10.80 14.50 -11.02
C VAL A 213 -10.04 13.19 -10.75
N PHE A 214 -9.52 12.99 -9.54
CA PHE A 214 -8.71 11.82 -9.19
C PHE A 214 -9.31 10.90 -8.12
N HIS A 215 -10.61 11.07 -7.82
CA HIS A 215 -11.33 10.21 -6.87
C HIS A 215 -11.83 8.91 -7.51
N GLU A 216 -12.06 8.91 -8.83
CA GLU A 216 -12.72 7.78 -9.50
C GLU A 216 -11.89 6.49 -9.35
N PRO A 217 -12.52 5.36 -8.95
CA PRO A 217 -11.89 4.06 -9.02
C PRO A 217 -11.38 3.74 -10.41
N LEU A 218 -10.24 3.05 -10.50
CA LEU A 218 -9.63 2.65 -11.77
C LEU A 218 -10.36 1.44 -12.39
N THR A 219 -11.64 1.57 -12.67
CA THR A 219 -12.40 0.57 -13.43
C THR A 219 -12.09 0.67 -14.92
N VAL A 220 -12.43 -0.37 -15.69
CA VAL A 220 -12.29 -0.38 -17.15
C VAL A 220 -12.99 0.82 -17.80
N GLU A 221 -14.19 1.18 -17.32
CA GLU A 221 -14.93 2.33 -17.84
C GLU A 221 -14.21 3.64 -17.60
N PHE A 222 -13.64 3.84 -16.39
CA PHE A 222 -12.90 5.06 -16.09
C PHE A 222 -11.60 5.13 -16.89
N VAL A 223 -10.78 4.07 -16.86
CA VAL A 223 -9.47 4.12 -17.51
C VAL A 223 -9.56 4.24 -19.03
N ARG A 224 -10.69 3.93 -19.65
CA ARG A 224 -10.99 4.12 -21.08
C ARG A 224 -11.83 5.37 -21.38
N SER A 225 -12.12 6.19 -20.36
CA SER A 225 -12.92 7.40 -20.52
C SER A 225 -12.10 8.60 -21.03
N GLU A 226 -12.78 9.59 -21.59
CA GLU A 226 -12.18 10.89 -21.94
C GLU A 226 -11.55 11.57 -20.72
N GLY A 227 -12.12 11.38 -19.52
CA GLY A 227 -11.57 11.90 -18.27
C GLY A 227 -10.18 11.33 -17.96
N ALA A 228 -9.98 10.03 -18.18
CA ALA A 228 -8.67 9.42 -18.06
C ALA A 228 -7.69 9.95 -19.12
N ASP A 229 -8.12 10.11 -20.38
CA ASP A 229 -7.26 10.66 -21.44
C ASP A 229 -6.79 12.10 -21.14
N VAL A 230 -7.68 12.93 -20.57
CA VAL A 230 -7.29 14.27 -20.09
C VAL A 230 -6.25 14.18 -18.99
N ALA A 231 -6.43 13.29 -18.00
CA ALA A 231 -5.46 13.10 -16.93
C ALA A 231 -4.09 12.62 -17.46
N LEU A 232 -4.08 11.67 -18.40
CA LEU A 232 -2.87 11.20 -19.09
C LEU A 232 -2.14 12.35 -19.79
N SER A 233 -2.87 13.24 -20.48
CA SER A 233 -2.29 14.40 -21.14
C SER A 233 -1.60 15.37 -20.17
N TRP A 234 -2.11 15.49 -18.94
CA TRP A 234 -1.50 16.33 -17.90
C TRP A 234 -0.21 15.70 -17.36
N GLY A 235 -0.19 14.39 -17.11
CA GLY A 235 1.02 13.66 -16.73
C GLY A 235 2.10 13.79 -17.80
N GLU A 236 1.76 13.59 -19.07
CA GLU A 236 2.70 13.72 -20.18
C GLU A 236 3.23 15.16 -20.32
N THR A 237 2.38 16.16 -20.09
CA THR A 237 2.79 17.56 -20.04
C THR A 237 3.80 17.81 -18.93
N TYR A 238 3.56 17.26 -17.72
CA TYR A 238 4.49 17.37 -16.61
C TYR A 238 5.84 16.71 -16.93
N ARG A 239 5.83 15.45 -17.40
CA ARG A 239 7.05 14.72 -17.79
C ARG A 239 7.83 15.47 -18.87
N SER A 240 7.14 15.99 -19.88
CA SER A 240 7.73 16.81 -20.95
C SER A 240 8.39 18.08 -20.42
N ILE A 241 7.77 18.76 -19.44
CA ILE A 241 8.33 19.94 -18.79
C ILE A 241 9.61 19.58 -18.01
N ILE A 242 9.59 18.49 -17.24
CA ILE A 242 10.77 18.03 -16.48
C ILE A 242 11.92 17.68 -17.42
N ARG A 243 11.65 16.90 -18.48
CA ARG A 243 12.61 16.54 -19.52
C ARG A 243 13.20 17.73 -20.24
N ALA A 244 12.37 18.65 -20.72
CA ALA A 244 12.82 19.86 -21.42
C ALA A 244 13.67 20.78 -20.53
N ARG A 245 13.58 20.61 -19.21
CA ARG A 245 14.33 21.39 -18.21
C ARG A 245 15.50 20.64 -17.61
N ALA A 246 15.73 19.37 -17.92
CA ALA A 246 16.80 18.55 -17.34
C ALA A 246 18.19 19.22 -17.41
N GLU A 247 18.48 19.97 -18.47
CA GLU A 247 19.75 20.69 -18.66
C GLU A 247 19.72 22.17 -18.24
N ARG A 248 18.59 22.66 -17.73
CA ARG A 248 18.38 24.08 -17.39
C ARG A 248 18.32 24.27 -15.87
N PRO A 249 18.58 25.50 -15.37
CA PRO A 249 18.33 25.82 -13.96
C PRO A 249 16.88 25.51 -13.56
N LEU A 250 16.71 24.98 -12.35
CA LEU A 250 15.42 24.53 -11.85
C LEU A 250 14.53 25.73 -11.53
N ALA A 251 13.44 25.90 -12.28
CA ALA A 251 12.44 26.94 -12.02
C ALA A 251 11.15 26.29 -11.49
N LEU A 252 11.10 26.05 -10.17
CA LEU A 252 9.92 25.51 -9.50
C LEU A 252 8.77 26.53 -9.52
N THR A 253 7.57 26.03 -9.81
CA THR A 253 6.31 26.78 -9.74
C THR A 253 5.29 25.99 -8.94
N GLN A 254 4.15 26.61 -8.58
CA GLN A 254 3.04 25.91 -7.92
C GLN A 254 2.56 24.68 -8.73
N PHE A 255 2.58 24.78 -10.07
CA PHE A 255 2.27 23.65 -10.96
C PHE A 255 3.18 22.44 -10.67
N HIS A 256 4.48 22.66 -10.45
CA HIS A 256 5.41 21.55 -10.20
C HIS A 256 5.11 20.84 -8.88
N SER A 257 4.74 21.60 -7.84
CA SER A 257 4.45 21.00 -6.53
C SER A 257 3.29 20.02 -6.61
N TRP A 258 2.16 20.50 -7.15
CA TRP A 258 0.96 19.69 -7.28
C TRP A 258 1.14 18.57 -8.31
N MET A 259 1.56 18.88 -9.54
CA MET A 259 1.63 17.86 -10.60
C MET A 259 2.67 16.79 -10.34
N SER A 260 3.71 17.05 -9.54
CA SER A 260 4.61 15.99 -9.12
C SER A 260 3.88 14.88 -8.35
N LEU A 261 2.88 15.22 -7.54
CA LEU A 261 2.10 14.22 -6.82
C LEU A 261 1.04 13.57 -7.72
N GLU A 262 0.34 14.34 -8.56
CA GLU A 262 -0.69 13.76 -9.41
C GLU A 262 -0.14 12.95 -10.58
N GLU A 263 1.03 13.29 -11.11
CA GLU A 263 1.62 12.50 -12.20
C GLU A 263 1.81 11.03 -11.78
N ARG A 264 2.07 10.78 -10.50
CA ARG A 264 2.15 9.41 -9.94
C ARG A 264 0.80 8.69 -9.99
N TRP A 265 -0.29 9.41 -9.76
CA TRP A 265 -1.63 8.88 -9.98
C TRP A 265 -1.89 8.62 -11.46
N VAL A 266 -1.47 9.54 -12.34
CA VAL A 266 -1.55 9.37 -13.80
C VAL A 266 -0.82 8.10 -14.25
N ARG A 267 0.40 7.83 -13.75
CA ARG A 267 1.09 6.56 -14.02
C ARG A 267 0.34 5.34 -13.53
N THR A 268 -0.43 5.46 -12.45
CA THR A 268 -1.29 4.36 -11.98
C THR A 268 -2.47 4.13 -12.94
N ILE A 269 -3.01 5.18 -13.57
CA ILE A 269 -4.00 5.06 -14.66
C ILE A 269 -3.39 4.33 -15.86
N GLU A 270 -2.16 4.67 -16.25
CA GLU A 270 -1.43 4.02 -17.35
C GLU A 270 -1.24 2.52 -17.08
N VAL A 271 -0.77 2.17 -15.88
CA VAL A 271 -0.58 0.76 -15.46
C VAL A 271 -1.92 0.01 -15.45
N ALA A 272 -2.98 0.59 -14.88
CA ALA A 272 -4.29 -0.05 -14.85
C ALA A 272 -4.86 -0.25 -16.27
N ARG A 273 -4.70 0.74 -17.16
CA ARG A 273 -5.12 0.63 -18.56
C ARG A 273 -4.39 -0.51 -19.26
N TYR A 274 -3.07 -0.57 -19.13
CA TYR A 274 -2.26 -1.65 -19.69
C TYR A 274 -2.66 -3.03 -19.13
N ALA A 275 -2.89 -3.13 -17.82
CA ALA A 275 -3.33 -4.37 -17.19
C ALA A 275 -4.67 -4.87 -17.77
N PHE A 276 -5.64 -3.98 -18.00
CA PHE A 276 -6.91 -4.36 -18.63
C PHE A 276 -6.79 -4.70 -20.11
N GLU A 277 -5.88 -4.05 -20.85
CA GLU A 277 -5.59 -4.42 -22.24
C GLU A 277 -4.97 -5.82 -22.32
N LEU A 278 -4.04 -6.14 -21.42
CA LEU A 278 -3.45 -7.48 -21.32
C LEU A 278 -4.49 -8.52 -20.88
N GLU A 279 -5.36 -8.18 -19.92
CA GLU A 279 -6.45 -9.07 -19.48
C GLU A 279 -7.45 -9.33 -20.62
N GLU A 280 -7.78 -8.32 -21.44
CA GLU A 280 -8.61 -8.47 -22.63
C GLU A 280 -7.94 -9.36 -23.69
N GLU A 281 -6.63 -9.21 -23.91
CA GLU A 281 -5.87 -10.05 -24.83
C GLU A 281 -5.86 -11.53 -24.39
N ILE A 282 -5.67 -11.77 -23.09
CA ILE A 282 -5.58 -13.12 -22.52
C ILE A 282 -6.95 -13.81 -22.46
N LEU A 283 -8.00 -13.09 -22.02
CA LEU A 283 -9.33 -13.67 -21.82
C LEU A 283 -10.17 -13.67 -23.09
N GLY A 284 -9.88 -12.81 -24.07
CA GLY A 284 -10.60 -12.71 -25.33
C GLY A 284 -12.10 -12.49 -25.10
N SER A 285 -12.94 -13.44 -25.54
CA SER A 285 -14.40 -13.35 -25.38
C SER A 285 -14.88 -13.43 -23.93
N ASP A 286 -14.03 -13.93 -23.01
CA ASP A 286 -14.37 -14.07 -21.60
C ASP A 286 -14.06 -12.80 -20.79
N PHE A 287 -13.46 -11.78 -21.41
CA PHE A 287 -13.25 -10.48 -20.78
C PHE A 287 -14.58 -9.74 -20.62
N ASP A 288 -15.02 -9.56 -19.37
CA ASP A 288 -16.31 -8.95 -19.04
C ASP A 288 -16.14 -7.76 -18.06
N PRO A 289 -16.04 -6.52 -18.59
CA PRO A 289 -16.03 -5.30 -17.77
C PRO A 289 -17.27 -5.16 -16.87
N GLY A 290 -18.43 -5.64 -17.33
CA GLY A 290 -19.67 -5.59 -16.56
C GLY A 290 -19.62 -6.45 -15.30
N ARG A 291 -18.93 -7.60 -15.36
CA ARG A 291 -18.67 -8.45 -14.20
C ARG A 291 -17.74 -7.75 -13.19
N LEU A 292 -16.69 -7.07 -13.66
CA LEU A 292 -15.82 -6.27 -12.78
C LEU A 292 -16.61 -5.17 -12.07
N ARG A 293 -17.41 -4.41 -12.82
CA ARG A 293 -18.27 -3.36 -12.24
C ARG A 293 -19.22 -3.90 -11.18
N THR A 294 -19.84 -5.05 -11.45
CA THR A 294 -20.71 -5.73 -10.48
C THR A 294 -19.94 -6.12 -9.22
N ARG A 295 -18.71 -6.64 -9.34
CA ARG A 295 -17.86 -6.97 -8.19
C ARG A 295 -17.47 -5.74 -7.37
N VAL A 296 -17.11 -4.62 -8.02
CA VAL A 296 -16.78 -3.37 -7.31
C VAL A 296 -17.99 -2.85 -6.55
N LEU A 297 -19.17 -2.82 -7.18
CA LEU A 297 -20.41 -2.45 -6.50
C LEU A 297 -20.70 -3.36 -5.31
N TRP A 298 -20.46 -4.65 -5.45
CA TRP A 298 -20.62 -5.61 -4.37
C TRP A 298 -19.69 -5.31 -3.17
N TYR A 299 -18.41 -5.02 -3.39
CA TYR A 299 -17.49 -4.60 -2.32
C TYR A 299 -17.94 -3.30 -1.63
N GLN A 300 -18.46 -2.35 -2.41
CA GLN A 300 -19.01 -1.10 -1.87
C GLN A 300 -20.22 -1.37 -0.98
N VAL A 301 -21.19 -2.17 -1.45
CA VAL A 301 -22.38 -2.52 -0.65
C VAL A 301 -21.98 -3.21 0.65
N ILE A 302 -21.04 -4.17 0.63
CA ILE A 302 -20.54 -4.81 1.87
C ILE A 302 -19.97 -3.77 2.83
N THR A 303 -19.14 -2.85 2.33
CA THR A 303 -18.50 -1.81 3.14
C THR A 303 -19.53 -0.90 3.79
N GLU A 304 -20.48 -0.38 3.01
CA GLU A 304 -21.50 0.56 3.50
C GLU A 304 -22.47 -0.11 4.48
N VAL A 305 -22.93 -1.33 4.21
CA VAL A 305 -23.80 -2.07 5.14
C VAL A 305 -23.05 -2.41 6.43
N THR A 306 -21.75 -2.71 6.35
CA THR A 306 -20.91 -2.95 7.54
C THR A 306 -20.81 -1.73 8.43
N GLU A 307 -20.57 -0.55 7.85
CA GLU A 307 -20.54 0.72 8.57
C GLU A 307 -21.88 1.04 9.24
N LEU A 308 -22.99 0.82 8.52
CA LEU A 308 -24.34 1.02 9.06
C LEU A 308 -24.61 0.10 10.26
N ALA A 309 -24.36 -1.20 10.15
CA ALA A 309 -24.59 -2.11 11.29
C ALA A 309 -23.66 -1.79 12.46
N ALA A 310 -22.42 -1.37 12.20
CA ALA A 310 -21.51 -0.93 13.25
C ALA A 310 -21.99 0.33 13.99
N GLY A 311 -22.91 1.10 13.42
CA GLY A 311 -23.61 2.19 14.10
C GLY A 311 -24.64 1.70 15.13
N GLU A 312 -25.20 0.52 14.91
CA GLU A 312 -26.29 -0.07 15.69
C GLU A 312 -25.80 -1.12 16.73
N VAL A 313 -24.52 -1.51 16.67
CA VAL A 313 -23.92 -2.44 17.64
C VAL A 313 -23.57 -1.73 18.96
N ASP A 314 -24.14 -2.21 20.06
CA ASP A 314 -23.92 -1.65 21.41
C ASP A 314 -22.46 -1.79 21.92
N ASP A 315 -21.80 -2.91 21.61
CA ASP A 315 -20.42 -3.14 22.05
C ASP A 315 -19.44 -2.34 21.18
N ALA A 316 -18.79 -1.35 21.79
CA ALA A 316 -17.89 -0.44 21.09
C ALA A 316 -16.69 -1.13 20.42
N GLU A 317 -16.18 -2.23 20.98
CA GLU A 317 -15.06 -2.98 20.40
C GLU A 317 -15.50 -3.86 19.22
N HIS A 318 -16.71 -4.40 19.29
CA HIS A 318 -17.36 -5.09 18.18
C HIS A 318 -17.64 -4.12 17.03
N ALA A 319 -18.28 -2.98 17.31
CA ALA A 319 -18.51 -1.91 16.34
C ALA A 319 -17.20 -1.42 15.71
N ASN A 320 -16.16 -1.20 16.52
CA ASN A 320 -14.83 -0.81 16.02
C ASN A 320 -14.20 -1.87 15.12
N ALA A 321 -14.37 -3.16 15.41
CA ALA A 321 -13.90 -4.25 14.56
C ALA A 321 -14.61 -4.25 13.20
N LEU A 322 -15.93 -4.04 13.16
CA LEU A 322 -16.69 -3.93 11.91
C LEU A 322 -16.24 -2.71 11.07
N ARG A 323 -16.12 -1.53 11.69
CA ARG A 323 -15.60 -0.32 11.01
C ARG A 323 -14.19 -0.50 10.46
N THR A 324 -13.33 -1.19 11.21
CA THR A 324 -11.98 -1.51 10.75
C THR A 324 -12.02 -2.46 9.55
N ALA A 325 -12.90 -3.47 9.56
CA ALA A 325 -13.08 -4.39 8.44
C ALA A 325 -13.61 -3.68 7.19
N ALA A 326 -14.58 -2.77 7.34
CA ALA A 326 -15.11 -1.95 6.25
C ALA A 326 -14.02 -1.07 5.62
N ALA A 327 -13.31 -0.28 6.44
CA ALA A 327 -12.23 0.59 5.97
C ALA A 327 -11.07 -0.19 5.30
N ALA A 328 -10.77 -1.39 5.81
CA ALA A 328 -9.78 -2.28 5.23
C ALA A 328 -10.26 -2.87 3.89
N LEU A 329 -11.53 -3.25 3.76
CA LEU A 329 -12.09 -3.78 2.51
C LEU A 329 -12.09 -2.70 1.43
N GLU A 330 -12.53 -1.48 1.78
CA GLU A 330 -12.50 -0.34 0.87
C GLU A 330 -11.09 -0.08 0.33
N SER A 331 -10.13 -0.01 1.25
CA SER A 331 -8.72 0.15 0.91
C SER A 331 -8.19 -1.00 0.04
N ALA A 332 -8.62 -2.24 0.31
CA ALA A 332 -8.16 -3.42 -0.42
C ALA A 332 -8.60 -3.42 -1.88
N TRP A 333 -9.88 -3.19 -2.17
CA TRP A 333 -10.37 -3.24 -3.55
C TRP A 333 -9.89 -2.03 -4.37
N ILE A 334 -9.70 -0.87 -3.75
CA ILE A 334 -9.14 0.32 -4.42
C ILE A 334 -7.68 0.08 -4.82
N LEU A 335 -6.85 -0.43 -3.91
CA LEU A 335 -5.46 -0.76 -4.22
C LEU A 335 -5.34 -1.95 -5.19
N TRP A 336 -6.32 -2.86 -5.20
CA TRP A 336 -6.37 -3.95 -6.16
C TRP A 336 -6.61 -3.43 -7.59
N LEU A 337 -7.50 -2.46 -7.77
CA LEU A 337 -7.71 -1.80 -9.08
C LEU A 337 -6.49 -1.00 -9.55
N GLN A 338 -5.59 -0.61 -8.63
CA GLN A 338 -4.31 0.02 -8.95
C GLN A 338 -3.21 -0.99 -9.27
N ASP A 339 -3.54 -2.28 -9.31
CA ASP A 339 -2.63 -3.40 -9.58
C ASP A 339 -1.49 -3.58 -8.56
N VAL A 340 -1.64 -3.06 -7.33
CA VAL A 340 -0.57 -3.11 -6.31
C VAL A 340 -0.81 -4.15 -5.22
N ASP A 341 0.28 -4.80 -4.81
CA ASP A 341 0.27 -5.85 -3.77
C ASP A 341 -0.07 -5.32 -2.37
N ASP A 342 -0.02 -4.00 -2.17
CA ASP A 342 -0.48 -3.35 -0.95
C ASP A 342 -1.95 -3.70 -0.64
N SER A 343 -2.74 -4.03 -1.65
CA SER A 343 -4.11 -4.55 -1.49
C SER A 343 -4.16 -5.79 -0.58
N LEU A 344 -3.18 -6.70 -0.66
CA LEU A 344 -3.11 -7.92 0.15
C LEU A 344 -2.90 -7.61 1.64
N THR A 345 -2.18 -6.52 1.94
CA THR A 345 -2.04 -6.01 3.31
C THR A 345 -3.39 -5.57 3.88
N CYS A 346 -4.19 -4.90 3.05
CA CYS A 346 -5.55 -4.49 3.42
C CYS A 346 -6.48 -5.70 3.55
N MET A 347 -6.38 -6.70 2.67
CA MET A 347 -7.12 -7.97 2.80
C MET A 347 -6.82 -8.71 4.11
N ARG A 348 -5.56 -8.69 4.57
CA ARG A 348 -5.20 -9.19 5.90
C ARG A 348 -5.92 -8.41 6.99
N GLY A 349 -5.98 -7.08 6.87
CA GLY A 349 -6.74 -6.21 7.77
C GLY A 349 -8.21 -6.60 7.88
N VAL A 350 -8.86 -6.87 6.74
CA VAL A 350 -10.24 -7.38 6.70
C VAL A 350 -10.34 -8.69 7.46
N LEU A 351 -9.51 -9.69 7.13
CA LEU A 351 -9.54 -11.01 7.75
C LEU A 351 -9.38 -10.95 9.28
N GLU A 352 -8.43 -10.16 9.78
CA GLU A 352 -8.20 -9.98 11.21
C GLU A 352 -9.37 -9.28 11.91
N ALA A 353 -9.88 -8.19 11.31
CA ALA A 353 -10.96 -7.40 11.87
C ALA A 353 -12.30 -8.15 11.89
N VAL A 354 -12.62 -8.88 10.82
CA VAL A 354 -13.81 -9.75 10.77
C VAL A 354 -13.71 -10.89 11.78
N ALA A 355 -12.54 -11.52 11.94
CA ALA A 355 -12.34 -12.55 12.95
C ALA A 355 -12.55 -12.00 14.38
N LYS A 356 -12.10 -10.76 14.64
CA LYS A 356 -12.37 -10.04 15.90
C LYS A 356 -13.87 -9.81 16.07
N ALA A 357 -14.56 -9.23 15.09
CA ALA A 357 -16.01 -8.97 15.14
C ALA A 357 -16.81 -10.26 15.41
N ARG A 358 -16.52 -11.32 14.66
CA ARG A 358 -17.11 -12.65 14.86
C ARG A 358 -16.88 -13.20 16.26
N THR A 359 -15.69 -13.00 16.82
CA THR A 359 -15.39 -13.44 18.19
C THR A 359 -16.19 -12.66 19.22
N TYR A 360 -16.40 -11.36 19.03
CA TYR A 360 -17.28 -10.56 19.90
C TYR A 360 -18.72 -11.05 19.84
N ARG A 361 -19.26 -11.30 18.63
CA ARG A 361 -20.62 -11.81 18.47
C ARG A 361 -20.82 -13.21 19.06
N LEU A 362 -19.93 -14.15 18.78
CA LEU A 362 -20.10 -15.56 19.19
C LEU A 362 -19.57 -15.87 20.60
N LYS A 363 -18.50 -15.20 21.05
CA LYS A 363 -17.74 -15.53 22.26
C LYS A 363 -17.28 -14.25 23.00
N PRO A 364 -18.18 -13.37 23.46
CA PRO A 364 -17.83 -12.05 24.00
C PRO A 364 -16.83 -12.10 25.17
N ARG A 365 -16.99 -13.04 26.11
CA ARG A 365 -16.05 -13.22 27.24
C ARG A 365 -14.63 -13.61 26.79
N LEU A 366 -14.49 -14.33 25.69
CA LEU A 366 -13.18 -14.66 25.12
C LEU A 366 -12.60 -13.44 24.40
N ALA A 367 -13.45 -12.70 23.67
CA ALA A 367 -13.07 -11.45 23.02
C ALA A 367 -12.49 -10.44 24.02
N GLU A 368 -13.18 -10.20 25.14
CA GLU A 368 -12.71 -9.34 26.23
C GLU A 368 -11.32 -9.76 26.74
N LYS A 369 -11.11 -11.06 26.97
CA LYS A 369 -9.81 -11.59 27.42
C LYS A 369 -8.71 -11.37 26.39
N LEU A 370 -9.02 -11.50 25.10
CA LEU A 370 -8.05 -11.26 24.03
C LEU A 370 -7.74 -9.77 23.90
N THR A 371 -8.74 -8.90 24.00
CA THR A 371 -8.57 -7.45 23.98
C THR A 371 -7.70 -6.97 25.15
N LEU A 372 -7.93 -7.49 26.37
CA LEU A 372 -7.09 -7.19 27.54
C LEU A 372 -5.62 -7.61 27.39
N ARG A 373 -5.30 -8.56 26.50
CA ARG A 373 -3.91 -8.93 26.21
C ARG A 373 -3.19 -7.92 25.31
N GLY A 374 -3.90 -7.01 24.65
CA GLY A 374 -3.33 -6.01 23.74
C GLY A 374 -2.40 -6.64 22.70
N ARG A 375 -1.14 -6.18 22.67
CA ARG A 375 -0.08 -6.70 21.78
C ARG A 375 0.19 -8.20 21.92
N GLY A 376 -0.16 -8.82 23.05
CA GLY A 376 -0.03 -10.26 23.27
C GLY A 376 -1.11 -11.10 22.57
N ALA A 377 -2.16 -10.49 22.01
CA ALA A 377 -3.15 -11.18 21.18
C ALA A 377 -2.71 -11.15 19.70
N SER A 378 -1.96 -12.16 19.27
CA SER A 378 -1.60 -12.31 17.87
C SER A 378 -2.84 -12.50 16.99
N PRO A 379 -2.81 -12.05 15.72
CA PRO A 379 -3.88 -12.27 14.74
C PRO A 379 -4.42 -13.70 14.69
N HIS A 380 -3.51 -14.69 14.76
CA HIS A 380 -3.86 -16.12 14.80
C HIS A 380 -4.83 -16.47 15.94
N ARG A 381 -4.72 -15.84 17.11
CA ARG A 381 -5.61 -16.11 18.24
C ARG A 381 -7.03 -15.65 17.97
N TRP A 382 -7.21 -14.57 17.21
CA TRP A 382 -8.53 -14.11 16.79
C TRP A 382 -9.14 -15.04 15.75
N LEU A 383 -8.34 -15.52 14.78
CA LEU A 383 -8.78 -16.54 13.83
C LEU A 383 -9.22 -17.84 14.51
N ASP A 384 -8.44 -18.34 15.46
CA ASP A 384 -8.82 -19.53 16.24
C ASP A 384 -10.11 -19.29 17.04
N ALA A 385 -10.21 -18.13 17.70
CA ALA A 385 -11.38 -17.78 18.49
C ALA A 385 -12.65 -17.66 17.63
N ALA A 386 -12.53 -17.14 16.40
CA ALA A 386 -13.59 -17.04 15.40
C ALA A 386 -13.99 -18.41 14.80
N GLY A 387 -13.20 -19.46 15.02
CA GLY A 387 -13.40 -20.79 14.42
C GLY A 387 -12.76 -20.94 13.04
N TRP A 388 -11.83 -20.05 12.68
CA TRP A 388 -11.17 -19.96 11.38
C TRP A 388 -9.68 -20.31 11.43
N GLY A 389 -9.23 -21.10 12.41
CA GLY A 389 -7.84 -21.56 12.49
C GLY A 389 -7.36 -22.32 11.24
N ARG A 390 -8.29 -22.90 10.46
CA ARG A 390 -8.03 -23.50 9.13
C ARG A 390 -7.46 -22.51 8.11
N LEU A 391 -7.63 -21.20 8.31
CA LEU A 391 -7.10 -20.14 7.44
C LEU A 391 -5.67 -19.70 7.78
N SER A 392 -4.97 -20.41 8.68
CA SER A 392 -3.62 -20.01 9.11
C SER A 392 -2.62 -19.81 7.97
N ALA A 393 -2.61 -20.72 6.97
CA ALA A 393 -1.75 -20.60 5.79
C ALA A 393 -2.11 -19.38 4.93
N PHE A 394 -3.42 -19.15 4.71
CA PHE A 394 -3.91 -17.98 3.98
C PHE A 394 -3.57 -16.66 4.70
N ALA A 395 -3.81 -16.59 6.00
CA ALA A 395 -3.47 -15.43 6.83
C ALA A 395 -1.96 -15.14 6.83
N ARG A 396 -1.13 -16.19 6.85
CA ARG A 396 0.32 -16.07 6.68
C ARG A 396 0.69 -15.50 5.31
N SER A 397 0.08 -16.03 4.24
CA SER A 397 0.28 -15.55 2.87
C SER A 397 0.03 -14.06 2.73
N LEU A 398 -1.09 -13.56 3.25
CA LEU A 398 -1.39 -12.13 3.25
C LEU A 398 -0.43 -11.35 4.17
N GLY A 399 0.03 -11.98 5.25
CA GLY A 399 0.98 -11.41 6.20
C GLY A 399 2.37 -11.16 5.64
N GLU A 400 2.83 -11.97 4.69
CA GLU A 400 4.11 -11.75 4.00
C GLU A 400 4.12 -10.43 3.24
N PHE A 401 2.99 -9.97 2.69
CA PHE A 401 2.88 -8.66 2.02
C PHE A 401 2.70 -7.48 2.97
N ALA A 402 2.32 -7.74 4.22
CA ALA A 402 2.10 -6.69 5.21
C ALA A 402 3.40 -6.15 5.82
N HIS A 403 4.52 -6.86 5.61
CA HIS A 403 5.83 -6.50 6.14
C HIS A 403 6.91 -6.62 5.07
N ILE A 404 7.86 -5.69 5.05
CA ILE A 404 9.08 -5.87 4.27
C ILE A 404 10.16 -6.32 5.24
N GLN A 405 10.63 -7.55 5.09
CA GLN A 405 11.70 -8.15 5.91
C GLN A 405 12.70 -8.85 5.01
N GLU A 406 13.95 -9.00 5.45
CA GLU A 406 14.97 -9.77 4.74
C GLU A 406 14.51 -11.21 4.43
N ARG A 407 13.68 -11.77 5.33
CA ARG A 407 13.13 -13.12 5.22
C ARG A 407 11.77 -13.22 4.52
N SER A 408 11.25 -12.13 3.94
CA SER A 408 9.92 -12.13 3.29
C SER A 408 9.89 -13.10 2.10
N ARG A 409 8.75 -13.79 1.94
CA ARG A 409 8.54 -14.84 0.92
C ARG A 409 7.31 -14.54 0.10
N HIS A 410 7.34 -13.44 -0.64
CA HIS A 410 6.25 -13.01 -1.51
C HIS A 410 5.97 -14.03 -2.61
N SER A 411 7.01 -14.60 -3.24
CA SER A 411 6.86 -15.58 -4.32
C SER A 411 6.06 -16.81 -3.88
N GLY A 412 6.50 -17.49 -2.81
CA GLY A 412 5.77 -18.65 -2.26
C GLY A 412 4.40 -18.29 -1.70
N SER A 413 4.17 -17.03 -1.29
CA SER A 413 2.85 -16.55 -0.90
C SER A 413 1.92 -16.37 -2.09
N ARG A 414 2.41 -15.86 -3.23
CA ARG A 414 1.61 -15.80 -4.46
C ARG A 414 1.25 -17.20 -4.93
N GLU A 415 2.18 -18.14 -4.90
CA GLU A 415 1.92 -19.54 -5.24
C GLU A 415 0.80 -20.15 -4.39
N LEU A 416 0.81 -19.89 -3.08
CA LEU A 416 -0.28 -20.34 -2.20
C LEU A 416 -1.61 -19.74 -2.62
N LEU A 417 -1.68 -18.42 -2.80
CA LEU A 417 -2.90 -17.72 -3.24
C LEU A 417 -3.40 -18.27 -4.58
N THR A 418 -2.50 -18.60 -5.50
CA THR A 418 -2.82 -19.24 -6.76
C THR A 418 -3.43 -20.63 -6.56
N SER A 419 -2.82 -21.45 -5.69
CA SER A 419 -3.20 -22.86 -5.48
C SER A 419 -4.55 -23.06 -4.78
N ILE A 420 -4.97 -22.11 -3.93
CA ILE A 420 -6.23 -22.21 -3.17
C ILE A 420 -7.44 -21.70 -3.94
N GLN A 421 -7.26 -21.21 -5.17
CA GLN A 421 -8.36 -20.73 -6.00
C GLN A 421 -9.32 -21.85 -6.37
N GLU A 422 -10.53 -21.42 -6.74
CA GLU A 422 -11.57 -22.32 -7.17
C GLU A 422 -11.72 -22.34 -8.68
N ASN A 423 -11.51 -23.54 -9.25
CA ASN A 423 -11.68 -23.82 -10.67
C ASN A 423 -10.93 -22.82 -11.59
N ALA A 424 -9.85 -22.23 -11.09
CA ALA A 424 -9.04 -21.29 -11.86
C ALA A 424 -8.29 -22.04 -12.96
N PRO A 425 -8.41 -21.63 -14.24
CA PRO A 425 -7.60 -22.18 -15.32
C PRO A 425 -6.12 -22.06 -15.00
N VAL A 426 -5.34 -23.10 -15.29
CA VAL A 426 -3.90 -23.13 -14.95
C VAL A 426 -3.16 -21.95 -15.58
N GLU A 427 -3.55 -21.53 -16.80
CA GLU A 427 -2.90 -20.42 -17.50
C GLU A 427 -3.14 -19.05 -16.83
N THR A 428 -4.30 -18.85 -16.19
CA THR A 428 -4.69 -17.54 -15.63
C THR A 428 -4.66 -17.46 -14.11
N ALA A 429 -4.50 -18.60 -13.42
CA ALA A 429 -4.55 -18.67 -11.97
C ALA A 429 -3.49 -17.77 -11.29
N ALA A 430 -2.32 -17.59 -11.88
CA ALA A 430 -1.31 -16.67 -11.35
C ALA A 430 -1.78 -15.19 -11.37
N LEU A 431 -2.57 -14.82 -12.37
CA LEU A 431 -3.07 -13.46 -12.59
C LEU A 431 -4.29 -13.16 -11.69
N THR A 432 -5.16 -14.14 -11.46
CA THR A 432 -6.42 -13.94 -10.73
C THR A 432 -6.32 -14.13 -9.21
N GLY A 433 -5.17 -14.60 -8.70
CA GLY A 433 -4.98 -14.96 -7.29
C GLY A 433 -5.33 -13.85 -6.29
N ARG A 434 -4.90 -12.61 -6.56
CA ARG A 434 -5.23 -11.45 -5.70
C ARG A 434 -6.72 -11.12 -5.73
N GLY A 435 -7.33 -11.15 -6.92
CA GLY A 435 -8.77 -10.91 -7.09
C GLY A 435 -9.62 -11.96 -6.36
N SER A 436 -9.20 -13.24 -6.40
CA SER A 436 -9.86 -14.31 -5.67
C SER A 436 -9.69 -14.16 -4.15
N ALA A 437 -8.49 -13.81 -3.68
CA ALA A 437 -8.26 -13.54 -2.25
C ALA A 437 -9.15 -12.40 -1.73
N LEU A 438 -9.29 -11.31 -2.50
CA LEU A 438 -10.17 -10.19 -2.18
C LEU A 438 -11.64 -10.62 -2.06
N GLU A 439 -12.12 -11.39 -3.04
CA GLU A 439 -13.48 -11.96 -3.01
C GLU A 439 -13.74 -12.81 -1.78
N ARG A 440 -12.77 -13.66 -1.38
CA ARG A 440 -12.93 -14.50 -0.18
C ARG A 440 -12.98 -13.70 1.12
N VAL A 441 -12.13 -12.68 1.30
CA VAL A 441 -12.20 -11.84 2.52
C VAL A 441 -13.44 -10.94 2.53
N ALA A 442 -13.90 -10.47 1.36
CA ALA A 442 -15.15 -9.74 1.23
C ALA A 442 -16.35 -10.62 1.59
N MET A 443 -16.36 -11.88 1.13
CA MET A 443 -17.41 -12.85 1.47
C MET A 443 -17.42 -13.16 2.96
N LEU A 444 -16.25 -13.32 3.61
CA LEU A 444 -16.17 -13.47 5.07
C LEU A 444 -16.81 -12.30 5.81
N LEU A 445 -16.54 -11.07 5.37
CA LEU A 445 -17.19 -9.88 5.94
C LEU A 445 -18.70 -9.89 5.66
N GLY A 446 -19.10 -10.21 4.42
CA GLY A 446 -20.50 -10.36 3.99
C GLY A 446 -21.30 -11.34 4.85
N THR A 447 -20.72 -12.51 5.17
CA THR A 447 -21.34 -13.50 6.05
C THR A 447 -21.43 -12.99 7.49
N GLU A 448 -20.38 -12.34 7.98
CA GLU A 448 -20.37 -11.83 9.34
C GLU A 448 -21.34 -10.66 9.55
N ILE A 449 -21.49 -9.79 8.54
CA ILE A 449 -22.43 -8.67 8.60
C ILE A 449 -23.88 -9.16 8.55
N ALA A 450 -24.21 -10.13 7.68
CA ALA A 450 -25.54 -10.73 7.63
C ALA A 450 -25.90 -11.38 8.99
N ALA A 451 -24.98 -12.13 9.58
CA ALA A 451 -25.19 -12.77 10.88
C ALA A 451 -25.24 -11.78 12.06
N THR A 452 -24.61 -10.61 11.93
CA THR A 452 -24.72 -9.52 12.91
C THR A 452 -26.07 -8.85 12.80
N LEU A 453 -26.49 -8.51 11.57
CA LEU A 453 -27.80 -7.92 11.29
C LEU A 453 -28.95 -8.82 11.74
N GLU A 454 -28.82 -10.14 11.66
CA GLU A 454 -29.87 -11.05 12.12
C GLU A 454 -30.23 -10.87 13.61
N THR A 455 -29.29 -10.36 14.41
CA THR A 455 -29.53 -9.99 15.81
C THR A 455 -30.08 -8.58 16.00
N LEU A 456 -29.81 -7.67 15.06
CA LEU A 456 -30.19 -6.25 15.14
C LEU A 456 -31.55 -5.99 14.47
N ASP A 457 -31.68 -6.45 13.22
CA ASP A 457 -32.85 -6.32 12.36
C ASP A 457 -32.91 -7.51 11.36
N PRO A 458 -33.76 -8.52 11.63
CA PRO A 458 -33.90 -9.69 10.75
C PRO A 458 -34.39 -9.40 9.33
N GLU A 459 -35.18 -8.32 9.12
CA GLU A 459 -35.65 -7.96 7.79
C GLU A 459 -34.50 -7.41 6.94
N VAL A 460 -33.69 -6.53 7.54
CA VAL A 460 -32.46 -6.02 6.91
C VAL A 460 -31.45 -7.15 6.69
N ALA A 461 -31.34 -8.09 7.63
CA ALA A 461 -30.48 -9.27 7.48
C ALA A 461 -30.87 -10.13 6.26
N SER A 462 -32.18 -10.38 6.06
CA SER A 462 -32.70 -11.12 4.91
C SER A 462 -32.43 -10.39 3.58
N ALA A 463 -32.62 -9.07 3.56
CA ALA A 463 -32.28 -8.24 2.40
C ALA A 463 -30.76 -8.26 2.12
N CYS A 464 -29.94 -8.15 3.17
CA CYS A 464 -28.48 -8.24 3.08
C CYS A 464 -28.04 -9.61 2.54
N GLN A 465 -28.58 -10.71 3.05
CA GLN A 465 -28.30 -12.06 2.55
C GLN A 465 -28.59 -12.17 1.05
N THR A 466 -29.73 -11.62 0.61
CA THR A 466 -30.13 -11.66 -0.82
C THR A 466 -29.22 -10.81 -1.70
N VAL A 467 -28.92 -9.57 -1.28
CA VAL A 467 -28.18 -8.59 -2.10
C VAL A 467 -26.67 -8.82 -2.06
N VAL A 468 -26.13 -9.18 -0.89
CA VAL A 468 -24.70 -9.34 -0.65
C VAL A 468 -24.25 -10.78 -0.91
N LEU A 469 -24.97 -11.79 -0.41
CA LEU A 469 -24.48 -13.16 -0.52
C LEU A 469 -25.07 -13.88 -1.73
N GLY A 470 -26.25 -13.47 -2.22
CA GLY A 470 -26.89 -14.07 -3.40
C GLY A 470 -27.28 -15.54 -3.22
N GLU A 471 -27.16 -16.05 -2.00
CA GLU A 471 -27.28 -17.45 -1.61
C GLU A 471 -28.11 -17.56 -0.34
N THR A 472 -28.69 -18.73 -0.09
CA THR A 472 -29.27 -19.04 1.21
C THR A 472 -28.18 -19.17 2.29
N SER A 473 -28.54 -18.97 3.56
CA SER A 473 -27.59 -19.12 4.68
C SER A 473 -26.88 -20.49 4.66
N THR A 474 -27.62 -21.57 4.35
CA THR A 474 -27.08 -22.93 4.24
C THR A 474 -26.05 -23.06 3.11
N GLU A 475 -26.29 -22.45 1.96
CA GLU A 475 -25.36 -22.49 0.81
C GLU A 475 -24.09 -21.70 1.14
N THR A 476 -24.23 -20.51 1.75
CA THR A 476 -23.09 -19.70 2.19
C THR A 476 -22.24 -20.44 3.23
N GLU A 477 -22.86 -21.11 4.20
CA GLU A 477 -22.14 -21.92 5.19
C GLU A 477 -21.39 -23.11 4.55
N ALA A 478 -22.01 -23.78 3.58
CA ALA A 478 -21.38 -24.88 2.85
C ALA A 478 -20.19 -24.39 2.01
N SER A 479 -20.36 -23.30 1.27
CA SER A 479 -19.31 -22.65 0.46
C SER A 479 -18.14 -22.20 1.34
N LEU A 480 -18.42 -21.57 2.49
CA LEU A 480 -17.40 -21.20 3.47
C LEU A 480 -16.68 -22.43 4.03
N ALA A 481 -17.41 -23.49 4.40
CA ALA A 481 -16.81 -24.71 4.92
C ALA A 481 -15.88 -25.38 3.90
N GLU A 482 -16.30 -25.44 2.63
CA GLU A 482 -15.50 -25.98 1.54
C GLU A 482 -14.22 -25.17 1.34
N TRP A 483 -14.31 -23.84 1.32
CA TRP A 483 -13.15 -22.97 1.19
C TRP A 483 -12.19 -23.12 2.37
N LEU A 484 -12.70 -23.20 3.61
CA LEU A 484 -11.87 -23.45 4.80
C LEU A 484 -11.12 -24.78 4.69
N ASP A 485 -11.78 -25.85 4.21
CA ASP A 485 -11.15 -27.16 4.02
C ASP A 485 -10.13 -27.13 2.89
N ARG A 486 -10.40 -26.40 1.81
CA ARG A 486 -9.47 -26.20 0.70
C ARG A 486 -8.19 -25.55 1.19
N VAL A 487 -8.27 -24.42 1.89
CA VAL A 487 -7.10 -23.75 2.47
C VAL A 487 -6.37 -24.68 3.45
N PHE A 488 -7.09 -25.44 4.27
CA PHE A 488 -6.49 -26.35 5.24
C PHE A 488 -5.69 -27.50 4.60
N ARG A 489 -6.02 -27.93 3.38
CA ARG A 489 -5.21 -28.89 2.62
C ARG A 489 -3.81 -28.35 2.30
N HIS A 490 -3.63 -27.03 2.32
CA HIS A 490 -2.36 -26.33 2.10
C HIS A 490 -1.71 -25.83 3.40
N ARG A 491 -2.11 -26.34 4.58
CA ARG A 491 -1.54 -25.92 5.88
C ARG A 491 -0.01 -26.12 5.96
N ASP A 492 0.51 -27.10 5.23
CA ASP A 492 1.93 -27.48 5.19
C ASP A 492 2.65 -26.87 3.97
N HIS A 493 2.06 -25.84 3.32
CA HIS A 493 2.65 -25.16 2.16
C HIS A 493 4.05 -24.63 2.45
N ASN A 494 5.00 -24.97 1.59
CA ASN A 494 6.35 -24.43 1.65
C ASN A 494 6.41 -23.11 0.90
N PHE A 495 6.64 -22.02 1.63
CA PHE A 495 6.78 -20.68 1.06
C PHE A 495 8.14 -20.45 0.35
N GLY A 496 9.02 -21.45 0.30
CA GLY A 496 10.32 -21.35 -0.34
C GLY A 496 11.33 -20.52 0.44
N ASP A 497 12.36 -20.07 -0.28
CA ASP A 497 13.42 -19.20 0.23
C ASP A 497 12.98 -17.74 0.28
N ALA A 498 13.78 -16.90 0.95
CA ALA A 498 13.48 -15.48 1.06
C ALA A 498 13.79 -14.73 -0.24
N ASP A 499 12.85 -13.90 -0.71
CA ASP A 499 13.01 -13.15 -1.96
C ASP A 499 14.08 -12.05 -1.87
N TYR A 500 14.39 -11.60 -0.65
CA TYR A 500 15.29 -10.47 -0.39
C TYR A 500 16.58 -10.88 0.34
N SER A 501 16.98 -12.15 0.27
CA SER A 501 18.15 -12.62 1.04
C SER A 501 19.41 -11.85 0.64
N THR A 502 20.04 -11.20 1.63
CA THR A 502 21.26 -10.43 1.39
C THR A 502 22.44 -11.35 1.09
N ALA A 503 22.44 -12.61 1.50
CA ALA A 503 23.56 -13.53 1.31
C ALA A 503 23.90 -13.75 -0.17
N GLU A 504 22.91 -13.98 -1.05
CA GLU A 504 23.18 -14.13 -2.49
C GLU A 504 23.58 -12.81 -3.15
N VAL A 505 22.96 -11.69 -2.74
CA VAL A 505 23.28 -10.35 -3.25
C VAL A 505 24.69 -9.93 -2.80
N TYR A 506 25.05 -10.23 -1.56
CA TYR A 506 26.34 -9.95 -0.94
C TYR A 506 27.43 -10.88 -1.47
N GLU A 507 27.15 -12.17 -1.70
CA GLU A 507 28.08 -13.08 -2.37
C GLU A 507 28.33 -12.67 -3.82
N ARG A 508 27.29 -12.29 -4.58
CA ARG A 508 27.45 -11.71 -5.93
C ARG A 508 28.24 -10.40 -5.89
N TRP A 509 28.00 -9.55 -4.90
CA TRP A 509 28.72 -8.29 -4.72
C TRP A 509 30.18 -8.51 -4.33
N LEU A 510 30.49 -9.43 -3.41
CA LEU A 510 31.85 -9.83 -3.05
C LEU A 510 32.59 -10.46 -4.24
N GLN A 511 31.93 -11.29 -5.04
CA GLN A 511 32.49 -11.84 -6.28
C GLN A 511 32.81 -10.74 -7.29
N LYS A 512 31.92 -9.76 -7.49
CA LYS A 512 32.18 -8.56 -8.32
C LYS A 512 33.33 -7.71 -7.78
N ARG A 513 33.46 -7.57 -6.45
CA ARG A 513 34.55 -6.78 -5.84
C ARG A 513 35.91 -7.47 -5.96
N SER A 514 35.95 -8.80 -5.84
CA SER A 514 37.17 -9.60 -6.02
C SER A 514 37.69 -9.57 -7.47
N THR A 515 36.80 -9.59 -8.45
CA THR A 515 37.13 -9.49 -9.88
C THR A 515 37.62 -8.10 -10.30
N VAL A 516 37.22 -7.04 -9.58
CA VAL A 516 37.75 -5.68 -9.79
C VAL A 516 39.12 -5.48 -9.12
N GLN A 517 39.43 -6.21 -8.04
CA GLN A 517 40.74 -6.15 -7.38
C GLN A 517 41.82 -6.99 -8.07
N ASP A 518 41.46 -8.06 -8.78
CA ASP A 518 42.39 -8.88 -9.57
C ASP A 518 42.62 -8.34 -11.01
N GLY A 519 41.93 -7.28 -11.41
CA GLY A 519 42.09 -6.56 -12.69
C GLY A 519 43.29 -5.59 -12.73
N GLY A 520 44.41 -5.96 -12.12
CA GLY A 520 45.66 -5.22 -12.17
C GLY A 520 46.25 -5.13 -13.58
N GLU A 521 46.59 -3.90 -13.97
CA GLU A 521 47.30 -3.47 -15.19
C GLU A 521 46.53 -3.52 -16.53
N ALA A 522 45.90 -2.37 -16.85
CA ALA A 522 45.59 -2.01 -18.22
C ALA A 522 46.89 -1.99 -19.08
N PRO A 523 46.91 -2.63 -20.27
CA PRO A 523 48.07 -2.59 -21.14
C PRO A 523 48.29 -1.17 -21.65
N ARG A 524 49.50 -0.63 -21.40
CA ARG A 524 49.92 0.66 -21.96
C ARG A 524 49.84 0.62 -23.49
N PRO A 525 49.28 1.63 -24.16
CA PRO A 525 49.20 1.64 -25.61
C PRO A 525 50.61 1.75 -26.19
N SER A 526 50.97 0.77 -27.04
CA SER A 526 52.19 0.80 -27.83
C SER A 526 52.09 1.91 -28.88
N LYS A 527 53.06 2.83 -28.87
CA LYS A 527 53.25 3.83 -29.93
C LYS A 527 53.47 3.14 -31.28
N LYS A 528 52.61 3.42 -32.25
CA LYS A 528 52.98 3.59 -33.66
C LYS A 528 52.15 4.71 -34.26
#